data_AF-A0A523N7Y3-F1
#
_entry.id   AF-A0A523N7Y3-F1
#
_cell.length_a   1.000
_cell.length_b   1.000
_cell.length_c   1.000
_cell.angle_alpha   90.00
_cell.angle_beta   90.00
_cell.angle_gamma   90.00
#
_symmetry.space_group_name_H-M   'P 1'
#
loop_
_entity.id
_entity.type
_entity.pdbx_description
1 polymer ?
#
loop_
_entity_poly.entity_id
_entity_poly.type
_entity_poly.pdbx_seq_one_letter_code
_entity_poly.pdbx_strand_id
1 'polypeptide(L)'
;VAFDGDQDLDVSSRHAAVFREGELFILRDLGSTNGTFVNGQRLWADHILANEDVLQFGHRGPKLRVTLTPDESLPYQPAVPSPTQFSTIPPRRTKEDTAPVSPHHQPTSNATPVRREPARRRRGLRLTLLALGALLVGLAIGMVWLRSGAGG
;
A
#
# COMPACT_ATOMS: atom_id res chain seq x y z
N VAL A 1 1.18 6.59 2.93
CA VAL A 1 2.38 7.39 3.24
C VAL A 1 3.12 7.65 1.95
N ALA A 2 3.57 8.88 1.71
CA ALA A 2 4.43 9.24 0.59
C ALA A 2 5.80 9.62 1.15
N PHE A 3 6.86 9.19 0.48
CA PHE A 3 8.26 9.43 0.85
C PHE A 3 8.87 10.45 -0.11
N ASP A 4 9.88 11.18 0.34
CA ASP A 4 10.53 12.21 -0.47
C ASP A 4 11.51 11.54 -1.43
N GLY A 5 11.28 11.66 -2.74
CA GLY A 5 12.08 10.98 -3.75
C GLY A 5 13.55 11.39 -3.78
N ASP A 6 13.90 12.57 -3.26
CA ASP A 6 15.28 13.06 -3.24
C ASP A 6 16.04 12.63 -1.98
N GLN A 7 15.32 12.31 -0.90
CA GLN A 7 15.89 11.93 0.41
C GLN A 7 15.78 10.43 0.68
N ASP A 8 14.67 9.81 0.28
CA ASP A 8 14.34 8.41 0.53
C ASP A 8 14.69 7.55 -0.70
N LEU A 9 15.93 7.70 -1.20
CA LEU A 9 16.44 7.01 -2.39
C LEU A 9 16.33 5.48 -2.29
N ASP A 10 16.32 4.96 -1.07
CA ASP A 10 16.19 3.54 -0.80
C ASP A 10 14.76 2.99 -1.01
N VAL A 11 13.78 3.87 -1.17
CA VAL A 11 12.37 3.52 -1.27
C VAL A 11 11.90 3.48 -2.73
N SER A 12 11.67 2.27 -3.24
CA SER A 12 11.00 2.08 -4.54
C SER A 12 9.61 2.74 -4.60
N SER A 13 9.21 3.25 -5.77
CA SER A 13 7.91 3.91 -5.98
C SER A 13 6.69 3.07 -5.59
N ARG A 14 6.79 1.75 -5.77
CA ARG A 14 5.85 0.75 -5.25
C ARG A 14 6.61 -0.24 -4.38
N HIS A 15 6.93 0.17 -3.15
CA HIS A 15 7.80 -0.60 -2.27
C HIS A 15 7.10 -1.80 -1.63
N ALA A 16 6.03 -1.53 -0.89
CA ALA A 16 5.26 -2.51 -0.17
C ALA A 16 3.78 -2.12 -0.18
N ALA A 17 2.92 -3.09 0.11
CA ALA A 17 1.50 -2.88 0.29
C ALA A 17 1.05 -3.46 1.64
N VAL A 18 0.10 -2.77 2.27
CA VAL A 18 -0.65 -3.29 3.40
C VAL A 18 -2.09 -3.52 2.94
N PHE A 19 -2.62 -4.71 3.20
CA PHE A 19 -4.01 -5.06 2.92
C PHE A 19 -4.64 -5.69 4.16
N ARG A 20 -5.97 -5.55 4.29
CA ARG A 20 -6.73 -6.10 5.41
C ARG A 20 -7.43 -7.39 4.96
N GLU A 21 -7.27 -8.46 5.71
CA GLU A 21 -7.99 -9.74 5.55
C GLU A 21 -8.69 -10.07 6.87
N GLY A 22 -10.01 -9.82 6.94
CA GLY A 22 -10.76 -9.90 8.20
C GLY A 22 -10.23 -8.89 9.22
N GLU A 23 -9.81 -9.37 10.38
CA GLU A 23 -9.21 -8.55 11.43
C GLU A 23 -7.68 -8.42 11.32
N LEU A 24 -7.06 -9.05 10.31
CA LEU A 24 -5.62 -9.04 10.13
C LEU A 24 -5.20 -7.98 9.13
N PHE A 25 -4.13 -7.25 9.45
CA PHE A 25 -3.41 -6.42 8.49
C PHE A 25 -2.17 -7.18 8.02
N ILE A 26 -1.98 -7.28 6.71
CA ILE A 26 -0.90 -8.05 6.11
C ILE A 26 -0.02 -7.11 5.29
N LEU A 27 1.28 -7.13 5.58
CA LEU A 27 2.32 -6.44 4.84
C LEU A 27 2.93 -7.38 3.80
N ARG A 28 3.07 -6.88 2.57
CA ARG A 28 3.72 -7.57 1.46
C ARG A 28 4.70 -6.65 0.75
N ASP A 29 5.94 -7.12 0.59
CA ASP A 29 6.91 -6.48 -0.29
C ASP A 29 6.51 -6.66 -1.77
N LEU A 30 6.57 -5.59 -2.57
CA LEU A 30 6.14 -5.62 -3.96
C LEU A 30 7.30 -5.87 -4.95
N GLY A 31 8.40 -6.45 -4.48
CA GLY A 31 9.64 -6.59 -5.24
C GLY A 31 10.48 -5.32 -5.18
N SER A 32 10.57 -4.71 -3.99
CA SER A 32 11.38 -3.52 -3.78
C SER A 32 12.86 -3.82 -4.02
N THR A 33 13.61 -2.81 -4.48
CA THR A 33 15.04 -2.96 -4.79
C THR A 33 15.85 -3.30 -3.54
N ASN A 34 15.57 -2.59 -2.44
CA ASN A 34 16.36 -2.70 -1.21
C ASN A 34 15.71 -3.58 -0.13
N GLY A 35 14.49 -4.08 -0.38
CA GLY A 35 13.74 -4.93 0.53
C GLY A 35 12.96 -4.15 1.59
N THR A 36 11.86 -4.75 2.03
CA THR A 36 11.13 -4.36 3.23
C THR A 36 11.65 -5.13 4.45
N PHE A 37 11.68 -4.49 5.61
CA PHE A 37 12.08 -5.09 6.88
C PHE A 37 11.02 -4.84 7.95
N VAL A 38 10.84 -5.80 8.85
CA VAL A 38 10.00 -5.68 10.04
C VAL A 38 10.87 -5.96 11.26
N ASN A 39 10.90 -5.03 12.22
CA ASN A 39 11.69 -5.14 13.44
C ASN A 39 13.19 -5.45 13.15
N GLY A 40 13.72 -4.91 12.05
CA GLY A 40 15.11 -5.11 11.60
C GLY A 40 15.36 -6.40 10.81
N GLN A 41 14.36 -7.28 10.65
CA GLN A 41 14.48 -8.52 9.88
C GLN A 41 13.90 -8.34 8.48
N ARG A 42 14.63 -8.81 7.46
CA ARG A 42 14.19 -8.68 6.07
C ARG A 42 12.99 -9.57 5.81
N LEU A 43 12.01 -9.02 5.11
CA LEU A 43 10.79 -9.72 4.74
C LEU A 43 11.04 -10.61 3.51
N TRP A 44 10.70 -11.89 3.59
CA TRP A 44 10.80 -12.84 2.47
C TRP A 44 9.44 -13.42 2.02
N ALA A 45 8.44 -13.32 2.88
CA ALA A 45 7.05 -13.73 2.65
C ALA A 45 6.13 -12.67 3.26
N ASP A 46 4.82 -12.82 3.15
CA ASP A 46 3.90 -11.89 3.79
C ASP A 46 4.04 -11.91 5.31
N HIS A 47 3.84 -10.76 5.95
CA HIS A 47 3.89 -10.62 7.40
C HIS A 47 2.57 -10.04 7.92
N ILE A 48 1.98 -10.73 8.89
CA ILE A 48 0.82 -10.22 9.62
C ILE A 48 1.33 -9.15 10.60
N LEU A 49 0.91 -7.91 10.38
CA LEU A 49 1.29 -6.78 11.20
C LEU A 49 0.74 -6.93 12.62
N ALA A 50 1.62 -6.70 13.58
CA ALA A 50 1.26 -6.56 14.98
C ALA A 50 1.28 -5.08 15.40
N ASN A 51 0.63 -4.77 16.52
CA ASN A 51 0.75 -3.47 17.14
C ASN A 51 2.21 -3.21 17.54
N GLU A 52 2.68 -1.98 17.34
CA GLU A 52 4.05 -1.51 17.59
C GLU A 52 5.15 -2.07 16.66
N ASP A 53 4.78 -2.82 15.61
CA ASP A 53 5.74 -3.26 14.61
C ASP A 53 6.46 -2.08 13.96
N VAL A 54 7.77 -2.20 13.79
CA VAL A 54 8.59 -1.19 13.11
C VAL A 54 8.92 -1.68 11.71
N LEU A 55 8.33 -1.03 10.72
CA LEU A 55 8.60 -1.25 9.31
C LEU A 55 9.79 -0.41 8.87
N GLN A 56 10.62 -0.95 7.99
CA GLN A 56 11.69 -0.19 7.35
C GLN A 56 11.74 -0.52 5.85
N PHE A 57 11.89 0.51 5.02
CA PHE A 57 11.90 0.39 3.56
C PHE A 57 13.31 0.64 3.03
N GLY A 58 14.03 -0.44 2.73
CA GLY A 58 15.47 -0.41 2.44
C GLY A 58 16.34 -0.29 3.70
N HIS A 59 17.55 -0.87 3.68
CA HIS A 59 18.41 -0.96 4.87
C HIS A 59 18.79 0.41 5.45
N ARG A 60 18.88 1.45 4.61
CA ARG A 60 19.17 2.82 5.03
C ARG A 60 17.97 3.75 4.93
N GLY A 61 16.81 3.22 4.55
CA GLY A 61 15.61 4.03 4.35
C GLY A 61 14.78 4.24 5.63
N PRO A 62 13.63 4.91 5.48
CA PRO A 62 12.82 5.38 6.58
C PRO A 62 12.20 4.23 7.38
N LYS A 63 11.93 4.51 8.66
CA LYS A 63 11.29 3.60 9.61
C LYS A 63 9.91 4.12 10.01
N LEU A 64 8.93 3.24 10.12
CA LEU A 64 7.56 3.56 10.50
C LEU A 64 7.12 2.61 11.59
N ARG A 65 6.52 3.17 12.64
CA ARG A 65 5.88 2.39 13.70
C ARG A 65 4.41 2.21 13.36
N VAL A 66 3.93 0.98 13.46
CA VAL A 66 2.54 0.60 13.23
C VAL A 66 1.80 0.66 14.56
N THR A 67 0.69 1.39 14.60
CA THR A 67 -0.23 1.38 15.73
C THR A 67 -1.58 0.87 15.24
N LEU A 68 -2.04 -0.25 15.80
CA LEU A 68 -3.33 -0.86 15.48
C LEU A 68 -4.31 -0.47 16.58
N THR A 69 -5.20 0.46 16.28
CA THR A 69 -6.31 0.83 17.16
C THR A 69 -7.52 -0.05 16.83
N PRO A 70 -8.10 -0.77 17.81
CA PRO A 70 -9.41 -1.38 17.63
C PRO A 70 -10.40 -0.33 17.13
N ASP A 71 -11.26 -0.72 16.20
CA ASP A 71 -12.39 0.11 15.81
C ASP A 71 -13.38 0.14 16.98
N GLU A 72 -13.16 1.05 17.93
CA GLU A 72 -14.22 1.51 18.85
C GLU A 72 -15.21 2.31 18.01
N SER A 73 -16.04 1.61 17.23
CA SER A 73 -17.29 2.19 16.77
C SER A 73 -17.98 2.72 18.02
N LEU A 74 -18.14 4.05 18.09
CA LEU A 74 -18.74 4.77 19.21
C LEU A 74 -19.90 3.96 19.78
N PRO A 75 -20.06 3.86 21.12
CA PRO A 75 -21.14 3.07 21.71
C PRO A 75 -22.40 3.43 20.95
N TYR A 76 -23.03 2.42 20.34
CA TYR A 76 -24.34 2.54 19.73
C TYR A 76 -25.21 3.25 20.75
N GLN A 77 -25.38 4.56 20.61
CA GLN A 77 -26.30 5.30 21.42
C GLN A 77 -27.63 4.86 20.83
N PRO A 78 -28.43 4.02 21.52
CA PRO A 78 -29.77 3.78 21.03
C PRO A 78 -30.35 5.16 20.82
N ALA A 79 -30.75 5.46 19.58
CA ALA A 79 -31.37 6.72 19.27
C ALA A 79 -32.55 6.82 20.21
N VAL A 80 -32.41 7.57 21.31
CA VAL A 80 -33.54 8.01 22.08
C VAL A 80 -34.35 8.76 21.05
N PRO A 81 -35.57 8.30 20.69
CA PRO A 81 -36.35 9.01 19.70
C PRO A 81 -36.49 10.43 20.24
N SER A 82 -35.85 11.39 19.55
CA SER A 82 -36.06 12.80 19.83
C SER A 82 -37.56 12.98 19.93
N PRO A 83 -38.11 13.49 21.05
CA PRO A 83 -39.54 13.65 21.18
C PRO A 83 -40.00 14.43 19.95
N THR A 84 -40.89 13.80 19.18
CA THR A 84 -41.53 14.37 18.02
C THR A 84 -42.05 15.73 18.44
N GLN A 85 -41.32 16.79 18.07
CA GLN A 85 -41.85 18.13 18.17
C GLN A 85 -43.03 18.13 17.21
N PHE A 86 -44.24 18.10 17.78
CA PHE A 86 -45.46 18.38 17.07
C PHE A 86 -45.32 19.79 16.50
N SER A 87 -44.80 19.87 15.27
CA SER A 87 -44.78 21.10 14.51
C SER A 87 -46.22 21.34 14.09
N THR A 88 -46.97 22.05 14.94
CA THR A 88 -48.31 22.53 14.64
C THR A 88 -48.18 23.56 13.52
N ILE A 89 -48.17 23.08 12.27
CA ILE A 89 -48.23 23.95 11.10
C ILE A 89 -49.67 24.48 11.00
N PRO A 90 -49.91 25.79 11.07
CA PRO A 90 -51.23 26.36 10.75
C PRO A 90 -51.47 26.24 9.23
N PRO A 91 -52.70 25.97 8.77
CA PRO A 91 -52.96 25.85 7.34
C PRO A 91 -52.88 27.23 6.70
N ARG A 92 -51.86 27.48 5.87
CA ARG A 92 -51.76 28.70 5.06
C ARG A 92 -51.99 28.39 3.58
N ARG A 93 -53.22 28.70 3.17
CA ARG A 93 -53.74 29.10 1.85
C ARG A 93 -53.03 28.56 0.59
N THR A 94 -53.84 27.80 -0.15
CA THR A 94 -53.98 27.78 -1.61
C THR A 94 -53.54 29.09 -2.29
N LYS A 95 -52.55 28.98 -3.16
CA LYS A 95 -52.50 29.68 -4.46
C LYS A 95 -51.72 28.81 -5.44
N GLU A 96 -52.45 27.98 -6.19
CA GLU A 96 -52.11 27.73 -7.58
C GLU A 96 -52.20 29.08 -8.30
N ASP A 97 -51.10 29.50 -8.96
CA ASP A 97 -51.21 30.19 -10.24
C ASP A 97 -49.88 30.18 -11.00
N THR A 98 -49.96 29.60 -12.20
CA THR A 98 -49.25 29.92 -13.46
C THR A 98 -47.71 30.05 -13.58
N ALA A 99 -47.19 29.37 -14.61
CA ALA A 99 -45.79 29.25 -15.08
C ALA A 99 -45.25 30.56 -15.74
N PRO A 100 -43.96 30.66 -16.15
CA PRO A 100 -43.44 29.88 -17.28
C PRO A 100 -42.01 29.31 -17.12
N VAL A 101 -41.79 28.18 -17.79
CA VAL A 101 -40.48 27.61 -18.13
C VAL A 101 -39.70 28.60 -18.99
N SER A 102 -38.51 28.99 -18.55
CA SER A 102 -37.51 29.61 -19.43
C SER A 102 -36.47 28.56 -19.87
N PRO A 103 -36.20 28.43 -21.18
CA PRO A 103 -35.14 27.56 -21.72
C PRO A 103 -33.78 28.28 -21.69
N HIS A 104 -32.68 27.52 -21.89
CA HIS A 104 -31.27 27.93 -22.09
C HIS A 104 -30.36 27.72 -20.86
N HIS A 105 -29.16 27.12 -20.89
CA HIS A 105 -28.27 26.57 -21.92
C HIS A 105 -27.38 25.49 -21.28
N GLN A 106 -26.98 24.47 -22.05
CA GLN A 106 -25.82 23.63 -21.73
C GLN A 106 -24.51 24.43 -21.88
N PRO A 107 -23.48 24.09 -21.09
CA PRO A 107 -22.13 23.96 -21.63
C PRO A 107 -21.65 22.51 -21.55
N THR A 108 -21.21 22.03 -22.70
CA THR A 108 -20.49 20.78 -22.95
C THR A 108 -19.28 20.60 -22.04
N SER A 109 -19.32 19.60 -21.17
CA SER A 109 -18.11 19.07 -20.51
C SER A 109 -17.74 17.77 -21.20
N ASN A 110 -16.78 17.88 -22.10
CA ASN A 110 -16.28 16.79 -22.93
C ASN A 110 -15.62 15.72 -22.04
N ALA A 111 -16.33 14.60 -21.85
CA ALA A 111 -15.79 13.41 -21.22
C ALA A 111 -14.58 12.91 -22.02
N THR A 112 -13.38 13.03 -21.45
CA THR A 112 -12.19 12.38 -21.99
C THR A 112 -12.19 10.94 -21.51
N PRO A 113 -12.21 9.91 -22.38
CA PRO A 113 -12.06 8.54 -21.94
C PRO A 113 -10.60 8.31 -21.52
N VAL A 114 -10.36 8.16 -20.22
CA VAL A 114 -9.07 7.72 -19.68
C VAL A 114 -8.79 6.31 -20.20
N ARG A 115 -7.92 6.25 -21.20
CA ARG A 115 -7.36 5.05 -21.80
C ARG A 115 -6.71 4.19 -20.71
N ARG A 116 -7.36 3.10 -20.32
CA ARG A 116 -6.79 2.07 -19.44
C ARG A 116 -5.72 1.31 -20.23
N GLU A 117 -4.45 1.53 -19.90
CA GLU A 117 -3.35 0.77 -20.49
C GLU A 117 -3.23 -0.61 -19.81
N PRO A 118 -3.06 -1.71 -20.58
CA PRO A 118 -3.20 -3.06 -20.07
C PRO A 118 -1.98 -3.56 -19.30
N ALA A 119 -2.26 -4.42 -18.31
CA ALA A 119 -1.32 -5.14 -17.48
C ALA A 119 -0.11 -5.70 -18.24
N ARG A 120 1.10 -5.17 -17.94
CA ARG A 120 2.34 -5.73 -18.48
C ARG A 120 2.69 -7.02 -17.75
N ARG A 121 2.20 -8.07 -18.38
CA ARG A 121 2.55 -9.49 -18.33
C ARG A 121 3.99 -9.78 -17.84
N ARG A 122 4.06 -10.65 -16.83
CA ARG A 122 5.21 -11.45 -16.39
C ARG A 122 5.97 -12.04 -17.60
N ARG A 123 7.32 -12.08 -17.54
CA ARG A 123 8.20 -13.19 -17.99
C ARG A 123 9.69 -12.81 -17.95
N GLY A 124 10.49 -13.63 -17.27
CA GLY A 124 11.83 -14.01 -17.75
C GLY A 124 13.04 -13.32 -17.12
N LEU A 125 13.43 -13.70 -15.90
CA LEU A 125 14.85 -13.67 -15.52
C LEU A 125 15.23 -14.85 -14.61
N ARG A 126 14.69 -16.02 -14.93
CA ARG A 126 15.34 -17.29 -14.60
C ARG A 126 16.38 -17.50 -15.69
N LEU A 127 17.68 -17.29 -15.42
CA LEU A 127 18.82 -18.03 -16.03
C LEU A 127 20.21 -17.41 -15.87
N THR A 128 20.40 -16.18 -15.38
CA THR A 128 21.77 -15.59 -15.36
C THR A 128 22.57 -15.82 -14.06
N LEU A 129 21.95 -16.29 -12.97
CA LEU A 129 22.62 -16.44 -11.66
C LEU A 129 23.39 -17.76 -11.47
N LEU A 130 23.20 -18.77 -12.33
CA LEU A 130 23.90 -20.05 -12.17
C LEU A 130 25.38 -20.01 -12.61
N ALA A 131 25.76 -19.10 -13.50
CA ALA A 131 27.13 -19.02 -14.01
C ALA A 131 28.11 -18.33 -13.03
N LEU A 132 27.65 -17.37 -12.23
CA LEU A 132 28.51 -16.63 -11.29
C LEU A 132 28.82 -17.44 -10.03
N GLY A 133 27.89 -18.29 -9.58
CA GLY A 133 28.10 -19.16 -8.42
C GLY A 133 29.18 -20.21 -8.63
N ALA A 134 29.25 -20.82 -9.82
CA ALA A 134 30.26 -21.84 -10.13
C ALA A 134 31.69 -21.26 -10.19
N LEU A 135 31.84 -20.01 -10.65
CA LEU A 135 33.15 -19.33 -10.74
C LEU A 135 33.73 -19.05 -9.34
N LEU A 136 32.89 -18.64 -8.38
CA LEU A 136 33.32 -18.34 -7.01
C LEU A 136 33.70 -19.61 -6.23
N VAL A 137 32.99 -20.72 -6.45
CA VAL A 137 33.31 -22.01 -5.81
C VAL A 137 34.64 -22.56 -6.34
N GLY A 138 34.91 -22.44 -7.64
CA GLY A 138 36.19 -22.86 -8.23
C GLY A 138 37.39 -22.09 -7.68
N LEU A 139 37.27 -20.77 -7.51
CA LEU A 139 38.32 -19.92 -6.94
C LEU A 139 38.62 -20.25 -5.47
N ALA A 140 37.59 -20.56 -4.67
CA ALA A 140 37.76 -20.95 -3.28
C ALA A 140 38.51 -22.29 -3.13
N ILE A 141 38.17 -23.29 -3.97
CA ILE A 141 38.83 -24.60 -3.92
C ILE A 141 40.30 -24.51 -4.35
N GLY A 142 40.62 -23.73 -5.38
CA GLY A 142 42.00 -23.55 -5.84
C GLY A 142 42.90 -22.88 -4.79
N MET A 143 42.36 -21.91 -4.04
CA MET A 143 43.12 -21.19 -3.01
C MET A 143 43.43 -22.07 -1.79
N VAL A 144 42.53 -23.00 -1.45
CA VAL A 144 42.76 -23.98 -0.36
C VAL A 144 43.85 -24.99 -0.74
N TRP A 145 43.89 -25.45 -2.00
CA TRP A 145 44.95 -26.34 -2.47
C TRP A 145 46.33 -25.67 -2.48
N LEU A 146 46.41 -24.43 -2.95
CA LEU A 146 47.67 -23.69 -3.00
C LEU A 146 48.30 -23.49 -1.61
N ARG A 147 47.46 -23.31 -0.58
CA ARG A 147 47.91 -23.13 0.80
C ARG A 147 48.27 -24.44 1.51
N SER A 148 47.78 -25.57 1.00
CA SER A 148 47.96 -26.89 1.61
C SER A 148 49.16 -27.65 1.02
N GLY A 149 49.66 -27.26 -0.16
CA GLY A 149 50.78 -27.91 -0.84
C GLY A 149 52.19 -27.40 -0.46
N ALA A 150 52.31 -26.43 0.45
CA ALA A 150 53.59 -25.79 0.79
C ALA A 150 54.25 -26.34 2.08
N GLY A 151 53.86 -27.55 2.53
CA GLY A 151 54.32 -28.14 3.79
C GLY A 151 54.69 -29.62 3.75
N GLY A 152 55.17 -30.11 2.59
CA GLY A 152 55.71 -31.46 2.42
C GLY A 152 57.17 -31.42 1.98
#